data_AF-A0A1J5REQ7-F1
#
_entry.id   AF-A0A1J5REQ7-F1
#
_cell.length_a   1.000
_cell.length_b   1.000
_cell.length_c   1.000
_cell.angle_alpha   90.00
_cell.angle_beta   90.00
_cell.angle_gamma   90.00
#
_symmetry.space_group_name_H-M   'P 1'
#
loop_
_entity.id
_entity.type
_entity.pdbx_description
1 polymer ?
#
loop_
_entity_poly.entity_id
_entity_poly.type
_entity_poly.pdbx_seq_one_letter_code
_entity_poly.pdbx_strand_id
1 'polypeptide(L)'
;MSRTAPPSPAPASFEYRLEHTPVGVVVLDPGRRIRAINHTARRLLRAEAATPGTALLDLHPPAARVKVRWLLDAAENAVDGSAAMVITTLFGSLVAKVSLLDDDGYCLMLHALGETAMTAAPADEAGRGRLLKLPLLRNGATELIDIDQVACLSAQGHYAEALTAQGRFLCPLSLAALGQRVDGTVFVRVHRRHLVNLRRVRQAQRQDGRWRLMLDDGQTLIPVGRDKVDLLRRLLAL
;
A
#
# COMPACT_ATOMS: atom_id res chain seq x y z
N MET A 1 19.22 -42.01 -3.26
CA MET A 1 18.73 -41.52 -1.95
C MET A 1 18.06 -40.17 -2.17
N SER A 2 16.76 -40.18 -2.44
CA SER A 2 15.98 -38.97 -2.73
C SER A 2 15.59 -38.30 -1.41
N ARG A 3 16.09 -37.07 -1.18
CA ARG A 3 15.70 -36.26 -0.01
C ARG A 3 14.31 -35.67 -0.27
N THR A 4 13.32 -36.20 0.43
CA THR A 4 11.96 -35.64 0.50
C THR A 4 12.02 -34.26 1.14
N ALA A 5 11.49 -33.25 0.46
CA ALA A 5 11.31 -31.92 1.03
C ALA A 5 10.37 -32.01 2.27
N PRO A 6 10.62 -31.22 3.34
CA PRO A 6 9.73 -31.21 4.49
C PRO A 6 8.33 -30.72 4.06
N PRO A 7 7.25 -31.24 4.67
CA PRO A 7 5.89 -30.81 4.36
C PRO A 7 5.74 -29.32 4.70
N SER A 8 5.15 -28.55 3.77
CA SER A 8 4.72 -27.17 4.04
C SER A 8 3.82 -27.14 5.28
N PRO A 9 3.97 -26.15 6.18
CA PRO A 9 3.12 -26.05 7.36
C PRO A 9 1.65 -25.96 6.94
N ALA A 10 0.78 -26.72 7.62
CA ALA A 10 -0.65 -26.66 7.41
C ALA A 10 -1.15 -25.21 7.63
N PRO A 11 -2.13 -24.73 6.84
CA PRO A 11 -2.71 -23.41 7.06
C PRO A 11 -3.25 -23.32 8.49
N ALA A 12 -2.91 -22.25 9.19
CA ALA A 12 -3.31 -22.06 10.59
C ALA A 12 -4.85 -22.09 10.74
N SER A 13 -5.34 -22.63 11.86
CA SER A 13 -6.78 -22.74 12.12
C SER A 13 -7.48 -21.38 12.11
N PHE A 14 -8.80 -21.38 11.93
CA PHE A 14 -9.58 -20.14 11.94
C PHE A 14 -9.46 -19.41 13.28
N GLU A 15 -9.52 -20.14 14.38
CA GLU A 15 -9.39 -19.65 15.75
C GLU A 15 -8.02 -18.99 15.96
N TYR A 16 -6.94 -19.66 15.55
CA TYR A 16 -5.58 -19.11 15.64
C TYR A 16 -5.46 -17.81 14.85
N ARG A 17 -6.03 -17.77 13.63
CA ARG A 17 -6.03 -16.54 12.83
C ARG A 17 -6.84 -15.44 13.50
N LEU A 18 -7.99 -15.75 14.10
CA LEU A 18 -8.82 -14.77 14.79
C LEU A 18 -8.09 -14.17 16.02
N GLU A 19 -7.44 -15.01 16.83
CA GLU A 19 -6.66 -14.59 18.00
C GLU A 19 -5.51 -13.64 17.64
N HIS A 20 -4.88 -13.87 16.49
CA HIS A 20 -3.71 -13.11 16.05
C HIS A 20 -4.02 -12.05 14.99
N THR A 21 -5.30 -11.88 14.61
CA THR A 21 -5.69 -10.85 13.63
C THR A 21 -5.52 -9.46 14.25
N PRO A 22 -4.74 -8.56 13.63
CA PRO A 22 -4.60 -7.20 14.12
C PRO A 22 -5.95 -6.48 14.13
N VAL A 23 -6.32 -5.88 15.27
CA VAL A 23 -7.56 -5.11 15.42
C VAL A 23 -7.26 -3.62 15.52
N GLY A 24 -7.76 -2.85 14.54
CA GLY A 24 -7.83 -1.41 14.64
C GLY A 24 -9.02 -0.98 15.49
N VAL A 25 -8.83 -0.06 16.42
CA VAL A 25 -9.90 0.51 17.25
C VAL A 25 -9.88 2.03 17.14
N VAL A 26 -11.04 2.61 16.84
CA VAL A 26 -11.31 4.05 16.88
C VAL A 26 -12.52 4.30 17.77
N VAL A 27 -12.37 5.19 18.75
CA VAL A 27 -13.47 5.65 19.60
C VAL A 27 -13.86 7.03 19.14
N LEU A 28 -15.16 7.25 18.92
CA LEU A 28 -15.74 8.51 18.49
C LEU A 28 -16.68 9.09 19.55
N ASP A 29 -16.78 10.41 19.59
CA ASP A 29 -17.84 11.11 20.30
C ASP A 29 -19.18 11.09 19.53
N PRO A 30 -20.29 11.58 20.11
CA PRO A 30 -21.59 11.66 19.42
C PRO A 30 -21.56 12.52 18.14
N GLY A 31 -20.62 13.47 18.06
CA GLY A 31 -20.35 14.27 16.86
C GLY A 31 -19.54 13.54 15.79
N ARG A 32 -19.28 12.23 15.94
CA ARG A 32 -18.49 11.37 15.05
C ARG A 32 -17.04 11.84 14.89
N ARG A 33 -16.51 12.51 15.91
CA ARG A 33 -15.11 12.96 15.99
C ARG A 33 -14.28 12.02 16.86
N ILE A 34 -13.01 11.89 16.52
CA ILE A 34 -12.11 10.94 17.19
C ILE A 34 -11.87 11.37 18.64
N ARG A 35 -12.19 10.50 19.58
CA ARG A 35 -11.78 10.60 20.99
C ARG A 35 -10.49 9.85 21.24
N ALA A 36 -10.36 8.63 20.68
CA ALA A 36 -9.17 7.81 20.79
C ALA A 36 -8.97 6.96 19.53
N ILE A 37 -7.72 6.60 19.24
CA ILE A 37 -7.36 5.74 18.11
C ILE A 37 -6.08 4.95 18.42
N ASN A 38 -6.12 3.63 18.22
CA ASN A 38 -4.96 2.77 18.44
C ASN A 38 -4.00 2.76 17.22
N HIS A 39 -2.78 2.25 17.42
CA HIS A 39 -1.77 2.23 16.36
C HIS A 39 -2.21 1.43 15.12
N THR A 40 -2.86 0.29 15.34
CA THR A 40 -3.36 -0.56 14.26
C THR A 40 -4.40 0.16 13.40
N ALA A 41 -5.33 0.90 14.00
CA ALA A 41 -6.31 1.71 13.27
C ALA A 41 -5.65 2.85 12.50
N ARG A 42 -4.66 3.57 13.08
CA ARG A 42 -3.89 4.59 12.35
C ARG A 42 -3.27 4.01 11.08
N ARG A 43 -2.72 2.80 11.16
CA ARG A 43 -2.15 2.10 10.00
C ARG A 43 -3.21 1.65 8.99
N LEU A 44 -4.30 1.04 9.46
CA LEU A 44 -5.39 0.52 8.60
C LEU A 44 -6.09 1.64 7.84
N LEU A 45 -6.32 2.77 8.51
CA LEU A 45 -6.94 3.95 7.92
C LEU A 45 -5.92 4.87 7.22
N ARG A 46 -4.62 4.57 7.30
CA ARG A 46 -3.51 5.45 6.86
C ARG A 46 -3.67 6.89 7.37
N ALA A 47 -4.12 7.01 8.61
CA ALA A 47 -4.50 8.23 9.28
C ALA A 47 -3.42 8.66 10.29
N GLU A 48 -2.17 8.81 9.83
CA GLU A 48 -1.04 9.15 10.71
C GLU A 48 -1.24 10.50 11.41
N ALA A 49 -1.87 11.45 10.71
CA ALA A 49 -2.23 12.76 11.24
C ALA A 49 -3.53 12.79 12.07
N ALA A 50 -4.18 11.64 12.33
CA ALA A 50 -5.40 11.63 13.15
C ALA A 50 -5.09 12.08 14.57
N THR A 51 -5.74 13.17 14.99
CA THR A 51 -5.69 13.69 16.36
C THR A 51 -7.08 13.62 16.97
N PRO A 52 -7.18 13.64 18.31
CA PRO A 52 -8.46 13.84 18.96
C PRO A 52 -9.18 15.09 18.41
N GLY A 53 -10.49 15.00 18.20
CA GLY A 53 -11.33 16.04 17.60
C GLY A 53 -11.43 16.03 16.07
N THR A 54 -10.56 15.30 15.35
CA THR A 54 -10.69 15.14 13.89
C THR A 54 -11.97 14.38 13.54
N ALA A 55 -12.75 14.86 12.56
CA ALA A 55 -13.94 14.13 12.11
C ALA A 55 -13.54 12.84 11.38
N LEU A 56 -14.20 11.71 11.65
CA LEU A 56 -13.83 10.42 11.04
C LEU A 56 -13.87 10.48 9.50
N LEU A 57 -14.83 11.21 8.93
CA LEU A 57 -15.00 11.33 7.48
C LEU A 57 -13.83 12.07 6.79
N ASP A 58 -13.13 12.94 7.51
CA ASP A 58 -11.99 13.67 6.95
C ASP A 58 -10.77 12.77 6.74
N LEU A 59 -10.68 11.66 7.49
CA LEU A 59 -9.65 10.65 7.29
C LEU A 59 -9.86 9.80 6.05
N HIS A 60 -11.05 9.85 5.44
CA HIS A 60 -11.43 8.97 4.34
C HIS A 60 -11.50 9.72 3.01
N PRO A 61 -11.03 9.11 1.90
CA PRO A 61 -11.19 9.67 0.57
C PRO A 61 -12.69 9.75 0.21
N PRO A 62 -13.10 10.67 -0.69
CA PRO A 62 -14.51 10.92 -1.00
C PRO A 62 -15.32 9.65 -1.33
N ALA A 63 -14.73 8.71 -2.07
CA ALA A 63 -15.36 7.44 -2.44
C ALA A 63 -15.68 6.54 -1.23
N ALA A 64 -14.93 6.64 -0.13
CA ALA A 64 -15.13 5.84 1.07
C ALA A 64 -16.09 6.50 2.08
N ARG A 65 -16.23 7.84 2.07
CA ARG A 65 -17.06 8.58 3.02
C ARG A 65 -18.52 8.13 3.03
N VAL A 66 -19.06 7.77 1.86
CA VAL A 66 -20.44 7.27 1.73
C VAL A 66 -20.63 5.99 2.53
N LYS A 67 -19.70 5.03 2.40
CA LYS A 67 -19.74 3.76 3.12
C LYS A 67 -19.57 3.96 4.62
N VAL A 68 -18.61 4.79 5.03
CA VAL A 68 -18.37 5.08 6.45
C VAL A 68 -19.60 5.71 7.10
N ARG A 69 -20.24 6.68 6.43
CA ARG A 69 -21.47 7.29 6.93
C ARG A 69 -22.60 6.26 7.04
N TRP A 70 -22.81 5.47 5.99
CA TRP A 70 -23.80 4.38 6.02
C TRP A 70 -23.58 3.43 7.21
N LEU A 71 -22.34 3.09 7.54
CA LEU A 71 -22.05 2.18 8.66
C LEU A 71 -22.44 2.77 10.01
N LEU A 72 -22.14 4.06 10.23
CA LEU A 72 -22.49 4.76 11.46
C LEU A 72 -24.01 4.88 11.57
N ASP A 73 -24.66 5.33 10.49
CA ASP A 73 -26.12 5.46 10.43
C ASP A 73 -26.80 4.09 10.63
N ALA A 74 -26.23 3.02 10.09
CA ALA A 74 -26.76 1.66 10.27
C ALA A 74 -26.67 1.20 11.73
N ALA A 75 -25.59 1.53 12.45
CA ALA A 75 -25.45 1.18 13.86
C ALA A 75 -26.44 1.96 14.75
N GLU A 76 -26.69 3.24 14.45
CA GLU A 76 -27.70 4.06 15.15
C GLU A 76 -29.11 3.50 15.03
N ASN A 77 -29.43 2.88 13.89
CA ASN A 77 -30.76 2.34 13.61
C ASN A 77 -30.89 0.84 13.93
N ALA A 78 -29.83 0.19 14.39
CA ALA A 78 -29.83 -1.24 14.69
C ALA A 78 -30.35 -1.51 16.11
N VAL A 79 -31.10 -2.60 16.28
CA VAL A 79 -31.70 -2.99 17.58
C VAL A 79 -30.63 -3.28 18.64
N ASP A 80 -29.51 -3.86 18.22
CA ASP A 80 -28.35 -4.16 19.05
C ASP A 80 -27.31 -3.02 19.08
N GLY A 81 -27.64 -1.87 18.47
CA GLY A 81 -26.74 -0.71 18.37
C GLY A 81 -25.45 -1.02 17.60
N SER A 82 -25.46 -2.01 16.71
CA SER A 82 -24.25 -2.44 16.00
C SER A 82 -24.46 -2.65 14.50
N ALA A 83 -23.43 -2.37 13.71
CA ALA A 83 -23.43 -2.61 12.27
C ALA A 83 -22.05 -3.07 11.80
N ALA A 84 -22.00 -3.87 10.73
CA ALA A 84 -20.75 -4.32 10.13
C ALA A 84 -20.81 -4.27 8.62
N MET A 85 -19.66 -4.09 7.98
CA MET A 85 -19.50 -4.24 6.54
C MET A 85 -18.16 -4.89 6.18
N VAL A 86 -18.13 -5.52 5.01
CA VAL A 86 -16.90 -6.02 4.38
C VAL A 86 -16.50 -5.07 3.26
N ILE A 87 -15.24 -4.65 3.25
CA ILE A 87 -14.62 -3.83 2.22
C ILE A 87 -13.56 -4.67 1.55
N THR A 88 -13.85 -5.15 0.34
CA THR A 88 -12.86 -5.86 -0.48
C THR A 88 -11.98 -4.85 -1.18
N THR A 89 -10.66 -4.95 -0.96
CA THR A 89 -9.65 -4.15 -1.64
C THR A 89 -8.71 -5.05 -2.44
N LEU A 90 -7.88 -4.45 -3.30
CA LEU A 90 -6.81 -5.19 -4.00
C LEU A 90 -5.78 -5.82 -3.04
N PHE A 91 -5.74 -5.40 -1.78
CA PHE A 91 -4.79 -5.82 -0.74
C PHE A 91 -5.40 -6.81 0.26
N GLY A 92 -6.61 -7.32 -0.01
CA GLY A 92 -7.38 -8.18 0.88
C GLY A 92 -8.67 -7.53 1.35
N SER A 93 -9.37 -8.22 2.25
CA SER A 93 -10.66 -7.79 2.78
C SER A 93 -10.48 -7.12 4.14
N LEU A 94 -11.22 -6.04 4.37
CA LEU A 94 -11.30 -5.36 5.65
C LEU A 94 -12.73 -5.48 6.18
N VAL A 95 -12.90 -5.97 7.39
CA VAL A 95 -14.18 -5.91 8.10
C VAL A 95 -14.18 -4.69 9.00
N ALA A 96 -15.15 -3.81 8.81
CA ALA A 96 -15.41 -2.68 9.68
C ALA A 96 -16.68 -2.96 10.48
N LYS A 97 -16.60 -2.90 11.81
CA LYS A 97 -17.73 -3.06 12.73
C LYS A 97 -17.85 -1.82 13.60
N VAL A 98 -19.05 -1.29 13.74
CA VAL A 98 -19.37 -0.18 14.64
C VAL A 98 -20.33 -0.69 15.71
N SER A 99 -20.11 -0.26 16.95
CA SER A 99 -21.04 -0.41 18.06
C SER A 99 -21.23 0.93 18.76
N LEU A 100 -22.46 1.25 19.16
CA LEU A 100 -22.76 2.40 20.00
C LEU A 100 -22.17 2.21 21.40
N LEU A 101 -21.81 3.32 22.03
CA LEU A 101 -21.38 3.40 23.43
C LEU A 101 -22.49 4.01 24.28
N ASP A 102 -22.42 3.81 25.61
CA ASP A 102 -23.43 4.32 26.56
C ASP A 102 -23.57 5.85 26.57
N ASP A 103 -22.57 6.57 26.05
CA ASP A 103 -22.54 8.03 25.95
C ASP A 103 -22.92 8.56 24.55
N ASP A 104 -23.67 7.77 23.77
CA ASP A 104 -24.03 8.02 22.36
C ASP A 104 -22.82 8.15 21.42
N GLY A 105 -21.64 7.75 21.90
CA GLY A 105 -20.43 7.63 21.10
C GLY A 105 -20.40 6.36 20.25
N TYR A 106 -19.30 6.15 19.53
CA TYR A 106 -19.12 4.99 18.65
C TYR A 106 -17.79 4.30 18.91
N CYS A 107 -17.79 2.98 18.93
CA CYS A 107 -16.59 2.16 18.84
C CYS A 107 -16.52 1.50 17.46
N LEU A 108 -15.54 1.91 16.66
CA LEU A 108 -15.25 1.32 15.36
C LEU A 108 -14.08 0.34 15.49
N MET A 109 -14.33 -0.91 15.14
CA MET A 109 -13.35 -1.99 15.04
C MET A 109 -13.06 -2.34 13.58
N LEU A 110 -11.79 -2.55 13.25
CA LEU A 110 -11.30 -2.84 11.91
C LEU A 110 -10.46 -4.12 11.93
N HIS A 111 -10.88 -5.14 11.19
CA HIS A 111 -10.18 -6.43 11.07
C HIS A 111 -9.72 -6.63 9.62
N ALA A 112 -8.41 -6.76 9.40
CA ALA A 112 -7.89 -7.12 8.09
C ALA A 112 -7.94 -8.65 7.92
N LEU A 113 -8.84 -9.12 7.07
CA LEU A 113 -8.99 -10.53 6.72
C LEU A 113 -8.16 -10.84 5.46
N GLY A 114 -7.02 -11.52 5.67
CA GLY A 114 -6.13 -12.05 4.62
C GLY A 114 -4.70 -12.26 5.15
N GLU A 115 -3.98 -13.28 4.66
CA GLU A 115 -2.54 -13.47 5.00
C GLU A 115 -1.67 -12.30 4.50
N THR A 116 -2.20 -11.55 3.55
CA THR A 116 -1.69 -10.29 3.00
C THR A 116 -2.17 -9.07 3.77
N ALA A 117 -2.81 -9.24 4.94
CA ALA A 117 -3.26 -8.19 5.84
C ALA A 117 -2.13 -7.20 6.07
N MET A 118 -2.12 -6.13 5.27
CA MET A 118 -1.20 -5.03 5.32
C MET A 118 0.08 -5.38 6.08
N THR A 119 0.95 -6.17 5.46
CA THR A 119 2.35 -6.07 5.87
C THR A 119 2.66 -4.61 5.76
N ALA A 120 2.82 -4.01 6.95
CA ALA A 120 2.96 -2.60 7.14
C ALA A 120 3.91 -2.09 6.05
N ALA A 121 3.54 -1.04 5.34
CA ALA A 121 4.55 0.00 5.23
C ALA A 121 4.84 0.34 6.70
N PRO A 122 6.00 -0.05 7.24
CA PRO A 122 6.37 0.37 8.57
C PRO A 122 6.46 1.89 8.49
N ALA A 123 5.81 2.59 9.41
CA ALA A 123 5.92 4.03 9.57
C ALA A 123 7.30 4.46 10.12
N ASP A 124 8.35 3.73 9.73
CA ASP A 124 9.73 3.94 10.16
C ASP A 124 10.64 3.53 8.99
N GLU A 125 10.69 4.41 7.98
CA GLU A 125 11.35 4.18 6.69
C GLU A 125 12.66 4.97 6.55
N ALA A 126 13.09 5.70 7.57
CA ALA A 126 14.43 6.30 7.64
C ALA A 126 15.36 5.39 8.47
N GLY A 127 15.91 4.33 7.85
CA GLY A 127 16.91 3.48 8.52
C GLY A 127 16.92 2.01 8.11
N ARG A 128 15.94 1.54 7.34
CA ARG A 128 15.95 0.18 6.80
C ARG A 128 16.91 0.11 5.62
N GLY A 129 17.92 -0.76 5.71
CA GLY A 129 18.93 -0.97 4.67
C GLY A 129 18.35 -1.32 3.29
N ARG A 130 19.23 -1.43 2.29
CA ARG A 130 18.83 -1.62 0.88
C ARG A 130 17.94 -2.86 0.69
N LEU A 131 16.90 -2.72 -0.12
CA LEU A 131 16.01 -3.82 -0.49
C LEU A 131 16.73 -4.80 -1.42
N LEU A 132 16.78 -6.07 -1.03
CA LEU A 132 17.20 -7.17 -1.90
C LEU A 132 16.03 -7.74 -2.72
N LYS A 133 14.85 -7.84 -2.08
CA LYS A 133 13.62 -8.35 -2.66
C LYS A 133 12.52 -7.30 -2.64
N LEU A 134 11.65 -7.33 -3.64
CA LEU A 134 10.46 -6.49 -3.74
C LEU A 134 9.19 -7.34 -3.54
N PRO A 135 8.30 -6.99 -2.60
CA PRO A 135 7.02 -7.66 -2.45
C PRO A 135 6.04 -7.21 -3.53
N LEU A 136 5.48 -8.17 -4.25
CA LEU A 136 4.47 -8.00 -5.28
C LEU A 136 3.22 -8.79 -4.92
N LEU A 137 2.05 -8.17 -5.10
CA LEU A 137 0.77 -8.85 -4.95
C LEU A 137 0.40 -9.57 -6.24
N ARG A 138 0.22 -10.88 -6.12
CA ARG A 138 -0.17 -11.77 -7.21
C ARG A 138 -1.11 -12.85 -6.70
N ASN A 139 -2.27 -12.99 -7.33
CA ASN A 139 -3.27 -14.01 -7.01
C ASN A 139 -3.65 -14.07 -5.51
N GLY A 140 -3.73 -12.91 -4.84
CA GLY A 140 -4.05 -12.81 -3.41
C GLY A 140 -2.88 -13.08 -2.46
N ALA A 141 -1.72 -13.50 -2.96
CA ALA A 141 -0.51 -13.74 -2.18
C ALA A 141 0.55 -12.64 -2.40
N THR A 142 1.50 -12.53 -1.47
CA THR A 142 2.72 -11.72 -1.66
C THR A 142 3.84 -12.59 -2.21
N GLU A 143 4.22 -12.33 -3.45
CA GLU A 143 5.40 -12.92 -4.10
C GLU A 143 6.61 -11.99 -3.88
N LEU A 144 7.77 -12.55 -3.49
CA LEU A 144 9.01 -11.80 -3.32
C LEU A 144 9.92 -12.01 -4.54
N ILE A 145 10.13 -10.97 -5.33
CA ILE A 145 11.04 -11.03 -6.50
C ILE A 145 12.34 -10.28 -6.22
N ASP A 146 13.41 -10.61 -6.93
CA ASP A 146 14.65 -9.82 -6.85
C ASP A 146 14.42 -8.42 -7.40
N ILE A 147 15.00 -7.43 -6.72
CA ILE A 147 14.88 -6.04 -7.14
C ILE A 147 15.43 -5.81 -8.56
N ASP A 148 16.44 -6.57 -8.98
CA ASP A 148 17.03 -6.51 -10.32
C ASP A 148 16.12 -7.04 -11.45
N GLN A 149 15.04 -7.74 -11.11
CA GLN A 149 14.01 -8.17 -12.06
C GLN A 149 13.01 -7.04 -12.39
N VAL A 150 13.08 -5.93 -11.66
CA VAL A 150 12.18 -4.78 -11.84
C VAL A 150 12.83 -3.75 -12.77
N ALA A 151 12.14 -3.42 -13.86
CA ALA A 151 12.56 -2.43 -14.84
C ALA A 151 12.13 -1.01 -14.45
N CYS A 152 10.92 -0.86 -13.90
CA CYS A 152 10.36 0.43 -13.52
C CYS A 152 9.40 0.28 -12.34
N LEU A 153 9.45 1.24 -11.42
CA LEU A 153 8.48 1.42 -10.35
C LEU A 153 7.69 2.70 -10.62
N SER A 154 6.37 2.59 -10.67
CA SER A 154 5.46 3.69 -10.99
C SER A 154 4.51 3.99 -9.84
N ALA A 155 4.28 5.26 -9.51
CA ALA A 155 3.33 5.62 -8.47
C ALA A 155 1.88 5.43 -8.95
N GLN A 156 1.08 4.71 -8.16
CA GLN A 156 -0.35 4.50 -8.36
C GLN A 156 -1.07 4.83 -7.06
N GLY A 157 -1.49 6.09 -6.91
CA GLY A 157 -2.07 6.58 -5.65
C GLY A 157 -1.10 6.42 -4.47
N HIS A 158 -1.43 5.50 -3.55
CA HIS A 158 -0.65 5.24 -2.33
C HIS A 158 0.18 3.95 -2.37
N TYR A 159 0.31 3.35 -3.55
CA TYR A 159 1.09 2.15 -3.81
C TYR A 159 1.97 2.36 -5.05
N ALA A 160 2.83 1.39 -5.33
CA ALA A 160 3.62 1.37 -6.54
C ALA A 160 3.14 0.22 -7.45
N GLU A 161 3.35 0.40 -8.74
CA GLU A 161 3.29 -0.65 -9.74
C GLU A 161 4.71 -0.97 -10.16
N ALA A 162 5.12 -2.23 -10.06
CA ALA A 162 6.38 -2.73 -10.55
C ALA A 162 6.19 -3.34 -11.93
N LEU A 163 6.97 -2.85 -12.89
CA LEU A 163 7.11 -3.45 -14.21
C LEU A 163 8.25 -4.45 -14.20
N THR A 164 7.95 -5.67 -14.62
CA THR A 164 8.87 -6.80 -14.74
C THR A 164 8.72 -7.43 -16.12
N ALA A 165 9.56 -8.41 -16.46
CA ALA A 165 9.42 -9.16 -17.71
C ALA A 165 8.09 -9.94 -17.81
N GLN A 166 7.50 -10.31 -16.67
CA GLN A 166 6.24 -11.05 -16.58
C GLN A 166 5.01 -10.12 -16.60
N GLY A 167 5.21 -8.81 -16.63
CA GLY A 167 4.15 -7.80 -16.65
C GLY A 167 4.20 -6.84 -15.47
N ARG A 168 3.06 -6.21 -15.19
CA ARG A 168 2.89 -5.18 -14.16
C ARG A 168 2.23 -5.78 -12.93
N PHE A 169 2.84 -5.55 -11.77
CA PHE A 169 2.37 -6.06 -10.50
C PHE A 169 2.28 -4.98 -9.45
N LEU A 170 1.34 -5.15 -8.54
CA LEU A 170 1.08 -4.22 -7.47
C LEU A 170 2.09 -4.40 -6.34
N CYS A 171 2.80 -3.35 -5.96
CA CYS A 171 3.67 -3.32 -4.80
C CYS A 171 2.99 -2.51 -3.68
N PRO A 172 2.81 -3.07 -2.46
CA PRO A 172 2.13 -2.37 -1.37
C PRO A 172 2.90 -1.16 -0.83
N LEU A 173 4.21 -1.08 -1.12
CA LEU A 173 5.06 0.04 -0.74
C LEU A 173 4.81 1.25 -1.66
N SER A 174 4.89 2.45 -1.08
CA SER A 174 4.77 3.68 -1.87
C SER A 174 6.04 3.94 -2.69
N LEU A 175 5.91 4.71 -3.77
CA LEU A 175 7.09 5.10 -4.55
C LEU A 175 8.07 5.99 -3.76
N ALA A 176 7.60 6.68 -2.72
CA ALA A 176 8.46 7.47 -1.83
C ALA A 176 9.29 6.54 -0.92
N ALA A 177 8.63 5.57 -0.28
CA ALA A 177 9.23 4.51 0.52
C ALA A 177 10.30 3.74 -0.27
N LEU A 178 9.92 3.25 -1.45
CA LEU A 178 10.84 2.53 -2.33
C LEU A 178 12.06 3.36 -2.70
N GLY A 179 11.88 4.65 -3.01
CA GLY A 179 12.99 5.54 -3.38
C GLY A 179 14.06 5.72 -2.31
N GLN A 180 13.73 5.51 -1.03
CA GLN A 180 14.70 5.59 0.08
C GLN A 180 15.46 4.28 0.29
N ARG A 181 14.93 3.16 -0.21
CA ARG A 181 15.40 1.80 0.11
C ARG A 181 15.99 1.06 -1.07
N VAL A 182 15.76 1.51 -2.31
CA VAL A 182 16.42 0.96 -3.50
C VAL A 182 17.82 1.56 -3.66
N ASP A 183 18.69 0.84 -4.37
CA ASP A 183 20.00 1.37 -4.71
C ASP A 183 19.87 2.55 -5.68
N GLY A 184 20.20 3.76 -5.21
CA GLY A 184 20.11 4.99 -6.00
C GLY A 184 21.06 5.05 -7.20
N THR A 185 22.08 4.18 -7.27
CA THR A 185 22.94 4.08 -8.46
C THR A 185 22.32 3.22 -9.55
N VAL A 186 21.34 2.37 -9.21
CA VAL A 186 20.64 1.48 -10.15
C VAL A 186 19.26 2.04 -10.48
N PHE A 187 18.50 2.43 -9.46
CA PHE A 187 17.16 2.99 -9.58
C PHE A 187 17.18 4.51 -9.47
N VAL A 188 16.91 5.18 -10.58
CA VAL A 188 16.94 6.64 -10.66
C VAL A 188 15.54 7.21 -10.78
N ARG A 189 15.28 8.28 -10.01
CA ARG A 189 14.01 9.01 -10.07
C ARG A 189 13.99 9.92 -11.29
N VAL A 190 13.55 9.36 -12.43
CA VAL A 190 13.48 10.06 -13.71
C VAL A 190 12.22 10.93 -13.85
N HIS A 191 11.19 10.67 -13.04
CA HIS A 191 9.98 11.48 -12.99
C HIS A 191 9.37 11.43 -11.58
N ARG A 192 8.54 12.42 -11.21
CA ARG A 192 7.87 12.43 -9.90
C ARG A 192 7.01 11.16 -9.64
N ARG A 193 6.63 10.44 -10.69
CA ARG A 193 5.90 9.16 -10.63
C ARG A 193 6.70 7.93 -11.06
N HIS A 194 7.98 8.05 -11.43
CA HIS A 194 8.76 6.91 -11.94
C HIS A 194 10.17 6.83 -11.35
N LEU A 195 10.50 5.66 -10.80
CA LEU A 195 11.86 5.20 -10.50
C LEU A 195 12.21 4.13 -11.55
N VAL A 196 13.29 4.32 -12.30
CA VAL A 196 13.67 3.42 -13.40
C VAL A 196 15.00 2.75 -13.08
N ASN A 197 15.07 1.45 -13.29
CA ASN A 197 16.31 0.71 -13.26
C ASN A 197 17.11 1.05 -14.53
N LEU A 198 18.19 1.82 -14.40
CA LEU A 198 18.97 2.26 -15.56
C LEU A 198 19.63 1.10 -16.30
N ARG A 199 19.88 -0.04 -15.65
CA ARG A 199 20.39 -1.25 -16.32
C ARG A 199 19.40 -1.85 -17.31
N ARG A 200 18.12 -1.48 -17.20
CA ARG A 200 17.01 -1.94 -18.04
C ARG A 200 16.59 -0.92 -19.10
N VAL A 201 17.34 0.17 -19.24
CA VAL A 201 17.11 1.20 -20.25
C VAL A 201 17.87 0.83 -21.51
N ARG A 202 17.15 0.69 -22.62
CA ARG A 202 17.72 0.41 -23.94
C ARG A 202 18.11 1.68 -24.68
N GLN A 203 17.30 2.72 -24.59
CA GLN A 203 17.51 3.95 -25.35
C GLN A 203 16.90 5.15 -24.61
N ALA A 204 17.57 6.30 -24.67
CA ALA A 204 16.98 7.58 -24.34
C ALA A 204 16.65 8.32 -25.64
N GLN A 205 15.41 8.80 -25.78
CA GLN A 205 14.96 9.48 -27.00
C GLN A 205 14.12 10.71 -26.68
N ARG A 206 14.07 11.65 -27.64
CA ARG A 206 13.10 12.75 -27.61
C ARG A 206 11.90 12.38 -28.47
N GLN A 207 10.72 12.48 -27.88
CA GLN A 207 9.44 12.33 -28.56
C GLN A 207 8.55 13.51 -28.18
N ASP A 208 8.00 14.21 -29.17
CA ASP A 208 7.17 15.42 -28.99
C ASP A 208 7.87 16.49 -28.13
N GLY A 209 9.18 16.67 -28.37
CA GLY A 209 10.02 17.61 -27.64
C GLY A 209 10.36 17.20 -26.20
N ARG A 210 9.84 16.08 -25.69
CA ARG A 210 10.07 15.58 -24.32
C ARG A 210 10.98 14.36 -24.31
N TRP A 211 11.81 14.25 -23.27
CA TRP A 211 12.66 13.07 -23.07
C TRP A 211 11.85 11.87 -22.58
N ARG A 212 12.14 10.70 -23.14
CA ARG A 212 11.60 9.41 -22.75
C ARG A 212 12.72 8.37 -22.71
N LEU A 213 12.60 7.43 -21.78
CA LEU A 213 13.45 6.25 -21.70
C LEU A 213 12.68 5.05 -22.23
N MET A 214 13.24 4.38 -23.23
CA MET A 214 12.77 3.09 -23.71
C MET A 214 13.42 1.98 -22.90
N LEU A 215 12.60 1.05 -22.41
CA LEU A 215 13.06 -0.11 -21.64
C LEU A 215 13.54 -1.23 -22.58
N ASP A 216 14.10 -2.28 -21.99
CA ASP A 216 14.66 -3.45 -22.67
C ASP A 216 13.62 -4.25 -23.49
N ASP A 217 12.33 -4.14 -23.15
CA ASP A 217 11.21 -4.67 -23.95
C ASP A 217 11.04 -3.99 -25.33
N GLY A 218 11.71 -2.86 -25.57
CA GLY A 218 11.68 -2.11 -26.82
C GLY A 218 10.34 -1.42 -27.13
N GLN A 219 9.40 -1.40 -26.19
CA GLN A 219 8.06 -0.84 -26.40
C GLN A 219 7.66 0.12 -25.28
N THR A 220 8.06 -0.16 -24.04
CA THR A 220 7.69 0.66 -22.89
C THR A 220 8.52 1.94 -22.86
N LEU A 221 7.82 3.08 -22.95
CA LEU A 221 8.41 4.42 -22.87
C LEU A 221 8.05 5.10 -21.55
N ILE A 222 9.07 5.41 -20.75
CA ILE A 222 8.93 6.12 -19.47
C ILE A 222 9.22 7.61 -19.67
N PRO A 223 8.29 8.52 -19.31
CA PRO A 223 8.53 9.96 -19.44
C PRO A 223 9.58 10.42 -18.41
N VAL A 224 10.40 11.38 -18.83
CA VAL A 224 11.41 12.03 -17.98
C VAL A 224 10.91 13.42 -17.59
N GLY A 225 10.98 13.74 -16.30
CA GLY A 225 10.69 15.07 -15.78
C GLY A 225 11.70 16.09 -16.30
N ARG A 226 11.26 17.31 -16.59
CA ARG A 226 12.13 18.35 -17.17
C ARG A 226 13.34 18.65 -16.27
N ASP A 227 13.12 18.63 -14.96
CA ASP A 227 14.12 18.80 -13.91
C ASP A 227 15.11 17.62 -13.76
N LYS A 228 14.81 16.48 -14.41
CA LYS A 228 15.63 15.26 -14.34
C LYS A 228 16.45 15.02 -15.61
N VAL A 229 16.25 15.83 -16.65
CA VAL A 229 16.95 15.68 -17.94
C VAL A 229 18.47 15.83 -17.78
N ASP A 230 18.93 16.84 -17.05
CA ASP A 230 20.37 17.07 -16.89
C ASP A 230 21.05 16.00 -16.03
N LEU A 231 20.35 15.49 -15.02
CA LEU A 231 20.80 14.31 -14.25
C LEU A 231 20.94 13.10 -15.17
N LEU A 232 19.93 12.84 -15.99
CA LEU A 232 19.92 11.70 -16.90
C LEU A 232 21.05 11.77 -17.93
N ARG A 233 21.30 12.95 -18.49
CA ARG A 233 22.41 13.19 -19.43
C ARG A 233 23.76 12.84 -18.84
N ARG A 234 24.02 13.29 -17.60
CA ARG A 234 25.27 12.97 -16.89
C ARG A 234 25.43 11.47 -16.64
N LEU A 235 24.35 10.78 -16.29
CA LEU A 235 24.38 9.35 -15.98
C LEU A 235 24.53 8.46 -17.22
N LEU A 236 24.03 8.90 -18.37
CA LEU A 236 24.04 8.14 -19.62
C LEU A 236 25.06 8.63 -20.65
N ALA A 237 25.88 9.64 -20.30
CA ALA A 237 26.82 10.31 -21.20
C ALA A 237 26.18 10.82 -22.51
N LEU A 238 25.02 11.49 -22.38
CA LEU A 238 24.23 12.08 -23.49
C LEU A 238 24.27 13.61 -23.53
#